data_AF-A0A5K0V9X3-F1
#
_entry.id   AF-A0A5K0V9X3-F1
#
_cell.length_a   1.000
_cell.length_b   1.000
_cell.length_c   1.000
_cell.angle_alpha   90.00
_cell.angle_beta   90.00
_cell.angle_gamma   90.00
#
_symmetry.space_group_name_H-M   'P 1'
#
loop_
_entity.id
_entity.type
_entity.pdbx_description
1 polymer ?
#
loop_
_entity_poly.entity_id
_entity_poly.type
_entity_poly.pdbx_seq_one_letter_code
_entity_poly.pdbx_strand_id
1 'polypeptide(L)' 'PAYYNLGVVYSEMMQYDLALSCYEKAAQHRPMYAEAYCNMGVIYKNRGDLETAIACYE' A
#
# COMPACT_ATOMS: atom_id res chain seq x y z
N PRO A 1 -6.18 4.93 -9.87
CA PRO A 1 -7.50 4.98 -9.19
C PRO A 1 -8.12 3.60 -8.97
N ALA A 2 -8.35 2.79 -10.03
CA ALA A 2 -8.98 1.47 -9.90
C ALA A 2 -8.18 0.51 -9.00
N TYR A 3 -6.86 0.38 -9.22
CA TYR A 3 -6.01 -0.46 -8.36
C TYR A 3 -5.94 0.03 -6.92
N TYR A 4 -5.89 1.34 -6.68
CA TYR A 4 -5.87 1.89 -5.32
C TYR A 4 -7.15 1.52 -4.55
N ASN A 5 -8.32 1.77 -5.13
CA ASN A 5 -9.59 1.43 -4.48
C ASN A 5 -9.72 -0.08 -4.24
N LEU A 6 -9.24 -0.90 -5.18
CA LEU A 6 -9.20 -2.36 -5.00
C LEU A 6 -8.27 -2.75 -3.84
N GLY A 7 -7.11 -2.09 -3.71
CA GLY A 7 -6.20 -2.28 -2.59
C GLY A 7 -6.82 -1.90 -1.25
N VAL A 8 -7.62 -0.83 -1.20
CA VAL A 8 -8.37 -0.43 0.00
C VAL A 8 -9.35 -1.53 0.40
N VAL A 9 -10.13 -2.05 -0.53
CA VAL A 9 -11.07 -3.17 -0.27
C VAL A 9 -10.34 -4.41 0.26
N TYR A 10 -9.22 -4.80 -0.34
CA TYR A 10 -8.42 -5.92 0.17
C TYR A 10 -7.84 -5.66 1.56
N SER A 11 -7.43 -4.42 1.85
CA SER A 11 -6.94 -4.03 3.17
C SER A 11 -8.04 -4.12 4.24
N GLU A 12 -9.27 -3.71 3.94
CA GLU A 12 -10.44 -3.86 4.82
C GLU A 12 -10.78 -5.34 5.08
N MET A 13 -10.53 -6.20 4.10
CA MET A 13 -10.64 -7.66 4.23
C MET A 13 -9.45 -8.32 4.93
N MET A 14 -8.47 -7.54 5.40
CA MET A 14 -7.19 -8.02 5.97
C MET A 14 -6.35 -8.89 5.02
N GLN A 15 -6.64 -8.83 3.71
CA GLN A 15 -5.89 -9.51 2.65
C GLN A 15 -4.69 -8.65 2.22
N TYR A 16 -3.76 -8.47 3.15
CA TYR A 16 -2.69 -7.49 3.03
C TYR A 16 -1.75 -7.70 1.83
N ASP A 17 -1.46 -8.95 1.44
CA ASP A 17 -0.59 -9.20 0.27
C ASP A 17 -1.26 -8.79 -1.05
N LEU A 18 -2.57 -8.99 -1.17
CA LEU A 18 -3.34 -8.52 -2.32
C LEU A 18 -3.46 -7.00 -2.32
N ALA A 19 -3.64 -6.40 -1.14
CA ALA A 19 -3.67 -4.94 -0.98
C ALA A 19 -2.33 -4.31 -1.43
N LEU A 20 -1.20 -4.85 -0.96
CA LEU A 20 0.14 -4.40 -1.34
C LEU A 20 0.36 -4.50 -2.86
N SER A 21 0.01 -5.63 -3.48
CA SER A 21 0.13 -5.79 -4.95
C SER A 21 -0.72 -4.77 -5.71
N CYS A 22 -1.90 -4.43 -5.19
CA CYS A 22 -2.75 -3.40 -5.78
C CYS A 22 -2.17 -1.99 -5.62
N TYR A 23 -1.62 -1.67 -4.44
CA TYR A 23 -0.97 -0.38 -4.21
C TYR A 23 0.31 -0.22 -5.02
N GLU A 24 1.12 -1.26 -5.16
CA GLU A 24 2.30 -1.26 -6.05
C GLU A 24 1.91 -0.98 -7.50
N LYS A 25 0.86 -1.63 -8.03
CA LYS A 25 0.35 -1.32 -9.38
C LYS A 25 -0.14 0.11 -9.49
N ALA A 26 -0.79 0.64 -8.44
CA ALA A 26 -1.22 2.03 -8.41
C ALA A 26 -0.01 3.00 -8.46
N ALA A 27 1.05 2.68 -7.72
CA ALA A 27 2.31 3.43 -7.69
C ALA A 27 3.09 3.34 -9.02
N GLN A 28 3.11 2.17 -9.68
CA GLN A 28 3.73 2.01 -11.00
C GLN A 28 3.09 2.93 -12.06
N HIS A 29 1.77 3.11 -12.01
CA HIS A 29 1.07 4.03 -12.92
C HIS A 29 1.16 5.50 -12.50
N ARG A 30 1.31 5.76 -11.20
CA ARG A 30 1.45 7.11 -10.62
C ARG A 30 2.53 7.08 -9.55
N PRO A 31 3.80 7.28 -9.91
CA PRO A 31 4.93 7.16 -8.98
C PRO A 31 4.91 8.14 -7.80
N MET A 32 4.08 9.19 -7.87
CA MET A 32 3.90 10.16 -6.78
C MET A 32 2.54 10.02 -6.08
N TYR A 33 1.93 8.83 -6.13
CA TYR A 33 0.62 8.60 -5.53
C TYR A 33 0.72 8.35 -4.02
N ALA A 34 0.84 9.45 -3.27
CA ALA A 34 1.07 9.44 -1.82
C ALA A 34 0.13 8.50 -1.05
N GLU A 35 -1.16 8.45 -1.40
CA GLU A 35 -2.13 7.59 -0.70
C GLU A 35 -1.84 6.10 -0.85
N ALA A 36 -1.30 5.67 -2.00
CA ALA A 36 -0.92 4.27 -2.21
C ALA A 36 0.28 3.90 -1.32
N TYR A 37 1.29 4.75 -1.29
CA TYR A 37 2.48 4.57 -0.45
C TYR A 37 2.14 4.64 1.05
N CYS A 38 1.30 5.58 1.48
CA CYS A 38 0.81 5.66 2.86
C CYS A 38 0.12 4.36 3.29
N ASN A 39 -0.75 3.80 2.44
CA ASN A 39 -1.43 2.56 2.78
C ASN A 39 -0.49 1.34 2.80
N MET A 40 0.52 1.29 1.92
CA MET A 40 1.59 0.29 2.01
C MET A 40 2.36 0.41 3.32
N GLY A 41 2.77 1.63 3.69
CA GLY A 41 3.48 1.90 4.94
C GLY A 41 2.69 1.49 6.19
N VAL A 42 1.37 1.68 6.19
CA VAL A 42 0.49 1.22 7.28
C VAL A 42 0.51 -0.30 7.40
N ILE A 43 0.45 -1.01 6.26
CA ILE A 43 0.50 -2.48 6.23
C ILE A 43 1.85 -2.98 6.75
N TYR A 44 2.97 -2.44 6.28
CA TYR A 44 4.31 -2.85 6.75
C TYR A 44 4.52 -2.54 8.24
N LYS A 45 4.06 -1.37 8.70
CA LYS A 45 4.07 -1.02 10.12
C LYS A 45 3.29 -2.04 10.96
N ASN A 46 2.10 -2.44 10.52
CA ASN A 46 1.28 -3.43 11.23
C ASN A 46 1.91 -4.83 11.25
N ARG A 47 2.77 -5.15 10.27
CA ARG A 47 3.57 -6.38 10.21
C ARG A 47 4.86 -6.31 11.04
N GLY A 48 5.19 -5.15 11.61
CA GLY A 48 6.44 -4.92 12.34
C GLY A 48 7.66 -4.66 11.44
N ASP A 49 7.46 -4.57 10.11
CA ASP A 49 8.51 -4.21 9.17
C ASP A 49 8.63 -2.68 9.09
N LEU A 50 9.30 -2.12 10.09
CA LEU A 50 9.41 -0.68 10.26
C LEU A 50 10.32 -0.03 9.21
N GLU A 51 11.34 -0.75 8.72
CA GLU A 51 12.26 -0.25 7.70
C GLU A 51 11.52 -0.02 6.38
N THR A 52 10.75 -1.02 5.91
CA THR A 52 9.96 -0.88 4.69
C THR A 52 8.82 0.13 4.88
N ALA A 53 8.25 0.22 6.08
CA ALA A 53 7.23 1.23 6.38
C ALA A 53 7.79 2.66 6.26
N ILE A 54 8.99 2.93 6.79
CA ILE A 54 9.67 4.23 6.67
C ILE A 54 9.91 4.55 5.20
N ALA A 55 10.45 3.61 4.43
CA ALA A 55 10.68 3.79 3.00
C ALA A 55 9.40 4.09 2.20
N CYS A 56 8.23 3.65 2.68
CA CYS A 56 6.94 4.00 2.09
C CYS A 56 6.46 5.42 2.46
N TYR A 57 7.01 6.07 3.48
CA TYR A 57 6.61 7.41 3.89
C TYR A 57 7.57 8.51 3.42
N GLU A 58 8.75 8.14 2.91
CA GLU A 58 9.76 9.04 2.32
C GLU A 58 9.49 9.32 0.83
#